data_AF-A0AA47MJB8-F1
#
_entry.id   AF-A0AA47MJB8-F1
#
_cell.length_a   1.000
_cell.length_b   1.000
_cell.length_c   1.000
_cell.angle_alpha   90.00
_cell.angle_beta   90.00
_cell.angle_gamma   90.00
#
_symmetry.space_group_name_H-M   'P 1'
#
loop_
_entity.id
_entity.type
_entity.pdbx_description
1 polymer ?
#
loop_
_entity_poly.entity_id
_entity_poly.type
_entity_poly.pdbx_seq_one_letter_code
_entity_poly.pdbx_strand_id
1 'polypeptide(L)'
;MDMKRTILNYLNEKYSDPGTDDLLDLASLLNPHFKTTNIKNEKSDTTGTSSALPRAVAAAAAAAAEPPEVKRKNTLSSFFKQQGSTAESRATFPDEETIKVELRSYMQTAEVDSDTNPLEWWKCYQANFPCVAKLVRRYLCIPATNAPSERAFSTSRNIVTCHRAALKPDAVDRLVFLAQNL
;
A
#
# COMPACT_ATOMS: atom_id res chain seq x y z
N MET A 1 7.96 32.27 17.33
CA MET A 1 6.64 31.59 17.39
C MET A 1 6.04 31.36 16.00
N ASP A 2 6.58 31.92 14.90
CA ASP A 2 5.97 31.81 13.57
C ASP A 2 6.21 30.49 12.81
N MET A 3 7.34 29.81 12.99
CA MET A 3 7.69 28.67 12.14
C MET A 3 6.69 27.50 12.24
N LYS A 4 6.17 27.20 13.43
CA LYS A 4 5.13 26.17 13.61
C LYS A 4 3.84 26.53 12.87
N ARG A 5 3.45 27.80 12.90
CA ARG A 5 2.24 28.30 12.22
C ARG A 5 2.41 28.27 10.71
N THR A 6 3.58 28.64 10.20
CA THR A 6 3.90 28.56 8.77
C THR A 6 3.86 27.12 8.27
N ILE A 7 4.48 26.19 8.99
CA ILE A 7 4.46 24.75 8.64
C ILE A 7 3.03 24.22 8.67
N LEU A 8 2.27 24.51 9.73
CA LEU A 8 0.87 24.07 9.83
C LEU A 8 0.01 24.62 8.70
N ASN A 9 0.14 25.90 8.36
CA ASN A 9 -0.61 26.50 7.26
C ASN A 9 -0.27 25.83 5.92
N TYR A 10 1.01 25.59 5.65
CA TYR A 10 1.45 24.91 4.44
C TYR A 10 0.91 23.47 4.36
N LEU A 11 1.00 22.72 5.46
CA LEU A 11 0.47 21.36 5.54
C LEU A 11 -1.04 21.36 5.34
N ASN A 12 -1.77 22.30 5.96
CA ASN A 12 -3.20 22.39 5.79
C ASN A 12 -3.55 22.72 4.33
N GLU A 13 -2.89 23.70 3.71
CA GLU A 13 -3.11 24.04 2.30
C GLU A 13 -2.85 22.84 1.37
N LYS A 14 -1.78 22.07 1.61
CA LYS A 14 -1.41 20.89 0.82
C LYS A 14 -2.33 19.68 1.03
N TYR A 15 -2.81 19.46 2.24
CA TYR A 15 -3.46 18.23 2.68
C TYR A 15 -4.90 18.42 3.18
N SER A 16 -5.55 19.55 2.87
CA SER A 16 -6.96 19.83 3.23
C SER A 16 -7.97 19.01 2.42
N ASP A 17 -7.54 18.21 1.44
CA ASP A 17 -8.44 17.39 0.64
C ASP A 17 -9.09 16.29 1.52
N PRO A 18 -10.43 16.15 1.52
CA PRO A 18 -11.13 15.13 2.31
C PRO A 18 -10.67 13.70 2.02
N GLY A 19 -10.36 13.38 0.77
CA GLY A 19 -9.86 12.07 0.37
C GLY A 19 -8.44 11.79 0.88
N THR A 20 -7.63 12.84 1.09
CA THR A 20 -6.30 12.69 1.68
C THR A 20 -6.38 12.52 3.20
N ASP A 21 -7.29 13.23 3.87
CA ASP A 21 -7.58 13.03 5.30
C ASP A 21 -8.06 11.59 5.55
N ASP A 22 -9.00 11.08 4.74
CA ASP A 22 -9.48 9.68 4.82
C ASP A 22 -8.34 8.67 4.59
N LEU A 23 -7.45 8.94 3.64
CA LEU A 23 -6.29 8.09 3.37
C LEU A 23 -5.32 8.05 4.56
N LEU A 24 -5.05 9.20 5.17
CA LEU A 24 -4.17 9.32 6.33
C LEU A 24 -4.78 8.68 7.58
N ASP A 25 -6.09 8.88 7.80
CA ASP A 25 -6.85 8.23 8.87
C ASP A 25 -6.78 6.70 8.72
N LEU A 26 -6.96 6.19 7.50
CA LEU A 26 -6.88 4.77 7.20
C LEU A 26 -5.47 4.20 7.41
N ALA A 27 -4.45 4.89 6.89
CA ALA A 27 -3.06 4.47 7.05
C ALA A 27 -2.63 4.47 8.53
N SER A 28 -3.09 5.44 9.30
CA SER A 28 -2.84 5.53 10.75
C SER A 28 -3.52 4.40 11.50
N LEU A 29 -4.77 4.08 11.14
CA LEU A 29 -5.51 2.98 11.75
C LEU A 29 -4.85 1.61 11.49
N LEU A 30 -4.38 1.38 10.26
CA LEU A 30 -3.70 0.16 9.85
C LEU A 30 -2.27 0.03 10.41
N ASN A 31 -1.74 1.10 11.00
CA ASN A 31 -0.43 1.06 11.63
C ASN A 31 -0.56 0.54 13.09
N PRO A 32 0.12 -0.56 13.45
CA PRO A 32 0.03 -1.15 14.78
C PRO A 32 0.46 -0.20 15.91
N HIS A 33 1.30 0.78 15.60
CA HIS A 33 1.79 1.79 16.55
C HIS A 33 0.80 2.92 16.81
N PHE A 34 0.06 3.34 15.79
CA PHE A 34 -0.78 4.54 15.88
C PHE A 34 -2.24 4.21 16.16
N LYS A 35 -2.82 3.18 15.52
CA LYS A 35 -4.25 2.82 15.66
C LYS A 35 -5.16 4.05 15.72
N THR A 36 -5.69 4.40 16.91
CA THR A 36 -6.59 5.54 17.13
C THR A 36 -5.94 6.80 17.69
N THR A 37 -4.63 6.80 18.00
CA THR A 37 -3.97 7.90 18.72
C THR A 37 -3.95 9.22 17.94
N ASN A 38 -3.94 9.15 16.61
CA ASN A 38 -3.78 10.32 15.73
C ASN A 38 -5.08 10.74 15.02
N ILE A 39 -6.20 10.06 15.28
CA ILE A 39 -7.48 10.40 14.68
C ILE A 39 -8.01 11.65 15.40
N LYS A 40 -8.27 12.73 14.66
CA LYS A 40 -8.83 13.96 15.19
C LYS A 40 -10.15 13.63 15.93
N ASN A 41 -10.21 13.93 17.21
CA ASN A 41 -11.27 13.53 18.16
C ASN A 41 -12.68 14.08 17.83
N GLU A 42 -12.87 14.85 16.75
CA GLU A 42 -14.19 15.33 16.31
C GLU A 42 -14.98 14.33 15.45
N LYS A 43 -14.37 13.24 14.96
CA LYS A 43 -15.09 12.11 14.31
C LYS A 43 -15.43 11.01 15.33
N SER A 44 -15.91 11.36 16.52
CA SER A 44 -16.27 10.42 17.60
C SER A 44 -17.47 9.51 17.28
N ASP A 45 -18.16 9.73 16.17
CA ASP A 45 -19.11 8.77 15.63
C ASP A 45 -18.38 7.69 14.83
N THR A 46 -18.07 6.61 15.54
CA THR A 46 -17.54 5.30 15.08
C THR A 46 -18.29 4.62 13.91
N THR A 47 -19.19 5.32 13.24
CA THR A 47 -20.02 4.82 12.13
C THR A 47 -19.39 5.10 10.76
N GLY A 48 -18.66 6.22 10.59
CA GLY A 48 -18.12 6.65 9.28
C GLY A 48 -16.92 5.83 8.79
N THR A 49 -15.85 5.77 9.58
CA THR A 49 -14.62 5.03 9.25
C THR A 49 -14.86 3.51 9.11
N SER A 50 -15.86 2.97 9.83
CA SER A 50 -16.27 1.57 9.74
C SER A 50 -16.94 1.21 8.42
N SER A 51 -17.40 2.19 7.62
CA SER A 51 -17.96 1.98 6.28
C SER A 51 -16.89 2.12 5.18
N ALA A 52 -15.89 2.98 5.41
CA ALA A 52 -14.81 3.22 4.47
C ALA A 52 -13.86 2.01 4.36
N LEU A 53 -13.63 1.30 5.47
CA LEU A 53 -12.80 0.09 5.51
C LEU A 53 -13.42 -1.09 4.73
N PRO A 54 -14.67 -1.52 4.98
CA PRO A 54 -15.33 -2.53 4.15
C PRO A 54 -15.43 -2.11 2.69
N ARG A 55 -15.68 -0.83 2.40
CA ARG A 55 -15.70 -0.33 1.02
C ARG A 55 -14.31 -0.40 0.38
N ALA A 56 -13.24 -0.05 1.10
CA ALA A 56 -11.86 -0.17 0.63
C ALA A 56 -11.43 -1.63 0.45
N VAL A 57 -11.90 -2.54 1.31
CA VAL A 57 -11.66 -4.00 1.18
C VAL A 57 -12.45 -4.58 0.02
N ALA A 58 -13.73 -4.23 -0.13
CA ALA A 58 -14.56 -4.64 -1.26
C ALA A 58 -13.99 -4.11 -2.57
N ALA A 59 -13.52 -2.86 -2.61
CA ALA A 59 -12.84 -2.28 -3.76
C ALA A 59 -11.46 -2.94 -4.01
N ALA A 60 -10.70 -3.29 -2.97
CA ALA A 60 -9.44 -4.02 -3.11
C ALA A 60 -9.66 -5.48 -3.56
N ALA A 61 -10.73 -6.12 -3.10
CA ALA A 61 -11.14 -7.45 -3.52
C ALA A 61 -11.68 -7.45 -4.97
N ALA A 62 -12.42 -6.42 -5.38
CA ALA A 62 -12.86 -6.22 -6.76
C ALA A 62 -11.68 -5.90 -7.69
N ALA A 63 -10.73 -5.06 -7.27
CA ALA A 63 -9.52 -4.76 -8.03
C ALA A 63 -8.57 -5.98 -8.15
N ALA A 64 -8.59 -6.89 -7.18
CA ALA A 64 -7.90 -8.18 -7.28
C ALA A 64 -8.64 -9.21 -8.16
N ALA A 65 -9.88 -8.92 -8.58
CA ALA A 65 -10.71 -9.79 -9.41
C ALA A 65 -10.77 -9.36 -10.89
N GLU A 66 -10.16 -8.25 -11.29
CA GLU A 66 -9.95 -7.96 -12.71
C GLU A 66 -8.70 -8.70 -13.22
N PRO A 67 -8.86 -9.66 -14.16
CA PRO A 67 -7.74 -10.34 -14.76
C PRO A 67 -6.98 -9.36 -15.67
N PRO A 68 -5.64 -9.24 -15.55
CA PRO A 68 -4.88 -8.48 -16.52
C PRO A 68 -4.94 -9.21 -17.87
N GLU A 69 -5.47 -8.55 -18.91
CA GLU A 69 -5.31 -9.01 -20.29
C GLU A 69 -3.83 -8.92 -20.69
N VAL A 70 -3.09 -10.02 -20.49
CA VAL A 70 -1.72 -10.15 -20.97
C VAL A 70 -1.71 -11.03 -22.22
N LYS A 71 -1.39 -10.41 -23.37
CA LYS A 71 -1.05 -11.12 -24.61
C LYS A 71 0.09 -12.10 -24.32
N ARG A 72 -0.22 -13.40 -24.45
CA ARG A 72 0.67 -14.50 -24.09
C ARG A 72 1.96 -14.46 -24.90
N LYS A 73 3.10 -14.43 -24.21
CA LYS A 73 4.39 -14.87 -24.72
C LYS A 73 4.87 -16.00 -23.82
N ASN A 74 5.25 -17.10 -24.44
CA ASN A 74 5.50 -18.37 -23.80
C ASN A 74 6.89 -18.31 -23.15
N THR A 75 6.94 -17.90 -21.88
CA THR A 75 8.19 -17.83 -21.11
C THR A 75 8.45 -19.16 -20.39
N LEU A 76 9.73 -19.47 -20.19
CA LEU A 76 10.30 -20.66 -19.52
C LEU A 76 9.63 -21.12 -18.22
N SER A 77 8.84 -20.24 -17.59
CA SER A 77 8.03 -20.51 -16.39
C SER A 77 7.07 -21.69 -16.52
N SER A 78 6.70 -22.11 -17.75
CA SER A 78 5.82 -23.28 -17.96
C SER A 78 6.48 -24.63 -17.73
N PHE A 79 7.82 -24.72 -17.77
CA PHE A 79 8.53 -25.98 -17.59
C PHE A 79 8.69 -26.39 -16.12
N PHE A 80 8.65 -25.44 -15.18
CA PHE A 80 8.89 -25.73 -13.77
C PHE A 80 7.62 -26.13 -13.00
N LYS A 81 6.44 -26.06 -13.64
CA LYS A 81 5.13 -26.26 -12.98
C LYS A 81 4.51 -27.63 -13.26
N GLN A 82 5.29 -28.69 -13.15
CA GLN A 82 4.78 -30.06 -13.17
C GLN A 82 5.33 -30.85 -11.97
N GLN A 83 4.87 -30.48 -10.77
CA GLN A 83 4.64 -31.38 -9.63
C GLN A 83 4.07 -30.54 -8.48
N GLY A 84 2.88 -30.91 -7.99
CA GLY A 84 2.20 -30.26 -6.88
C GLY A 84 0.80 -29.74 -7.24
N SER A 85 -0.16 -30.65 -7.38
CA SER A 85 -1.58 -30.29 -7.32
C SER A 85 -1.94 -30.01 -5.86
N THR A 86 -2.20 -28.75 -5.52
CA THR A 86 -3.00 -28.43 -4.33
C THR A 86 -4.00 -27.35 -4.71
N ALA A 87 -5.26 -27.69 -4.49
CA ALA A 87 -6.47 -26.95 -4.83
C ALA A 87 -6.37 -25.44 -4.60
N GLU A 88 -6.64 -24.68 -5.66
CA GLU A 88 -6.91 -23.26 -5.58
C GLU A 88 -8.22 -23.05 -4.79
N SER A 89 -8.10 -22.62 -3.54
CA SER A 89 -9.25 -22.14 -2.76
C SER A 89 -9.80 -20.90 -3.45
N ARG A 90 -10.94 -21.04 -4.12
CA ARG A 90 -11.76 -19.94 -4.61
C ARG A 90 -12.00 -18.98 -3.45
N ALA A 91 -11.38 -17.80 -3.50
CA ALA A 91 -11.53 -16.77 -2.48
C ALA A 91 -13.01 -16.38 -2.44
N THR A 92 -13.72 -16.89 -1.43
CA THR A 92 -15.04 -16.40 -1.08
C THR A 92 -14.81 -14.97 -0.62
N PHE A 93 -15.53 -14.01 -1.21
CA PHE A 93 -15.47 -12.62 -0.75
C PHE A 93 -15.78 -12.64 0.75
N PRO A 94 -14.88 -12.14 1.61
CA PRO A 94 -15.18 -12.07 3.03
C PRO A 94 -16.38 -11.16 3.19
N ASP A 95 -17.38 -11.65 3.91
CA ASP A 95 -18.56 -10.85 4.22
C ASP A 95 -18.14 -9.59 4.98
N GLU A 96 -18.83 -8.48 4.77
CA GLU A 96 -18.52 -7.19 5.39
C GLU A 96 -18.47 -7.29 6.92
N GLU A 97 -19.31 -8.14 7.50
CA GLU A 97 -19.31 -8.43 8.93
C GLU A 97 -18.03 -9.12 9.40
N THR A 98 -17.49 -10.04 8.60
CA THR A 98 -16.24 -10.76 8.92
C THR A 98 -15.07 -9.77 8.99
N ILE A 99 -15.01 -8.81 8.06
CA ILE A 99 -13.99 -7.76 8.02
C ILE A 99 -14.11 -6.86 9.25
N LYS A 100 -15.33 -6.48 9.64
CA LYS A 100 -15.57 -5.66 10.84
C LYS A 100 -15.14 -6.40 12.11
N VAL A 101 -15.41 -7.69 12.22
CA VAL A 101 -14.99 -8.52 13.37
C VAL A 101 -13.47 -8.64 13.42
N GLU A 102 -12.82 -8.91 12.29
CA GLU A 102 -11.36 -8.99 12.17
C GLU A 102 -10.69 -7.66 12.58
N LEU A 103 -11.21 -6.54 12.08
CA LEU A 103 -10.74 -5.20 12.43
C LEU A 103 -10.88 -4.92 13.93
N ARG A 104 -12.03 -5.27 14.54
CA ARG A 104 -12.22 -5.10 15.99
C ARG A 104 -11.21 -5.90 16.81
N SER A 105 -10.93 -7.14 16.38
CA SER A 105 -9.92 -7.98 17.02
C SER A 105 -8.50 -7.39 16.88
N TYR A 106 -8.16 -6.85 15.71
CA TYR A 106 -6.90 -6.13 15.51
C TYR A 106 -6.78 -4.89 16.42
N MET A 107 -7.86 -4.09 16.55
CA MET A 107 -7.87 -2.92 17.45
C MET A 107 -7.60 -3.29 18.91
N GLN A 108 -8.05 -4.47 19.35
CA GLN A 108 -7.87 -4.98 20.71
C GLN A 108 -6.51 -5.67 20.93
N THR A 109 -5.69 -5.84 19.89
CA THR A 109 -4.36 -6.44 20.04
C THR A 109 -3.47 -5.54 20.91
N ALA A 110 -2.55 -6.13 21.68
CA ALA A 110 -1.63 -5.37 22.54
C ALA A 110 -0.83 -4.33 21.74
N GLU A 111 -0.36 -3.29 22.43
CA GLU A 111 0.55 -2.29 21.85
C GLU A 111 1.85 -2.96 21.41
N VAL A 112 2.31 -2.56 20.23
CA VAL A 112 3.55 -3.06 19.64
C VAL A 112 4.70 -2.17 20.12
N ASP A 113 5.83 -2.79 20.42
CA ASP A 113 7.04 -2.07 20.81
C ASP A 113 7.49 -1.10 19.70
N SER A 114 7.85 0.14 20.06
CA SER A 114 8.09 1.23 19.12
C SER A 114 9.19 0.96 18.11
N ASP A 115 10.12 0.05 18.42
CA ASP A 115 11.26 -0.27 17.57
C ASP A 115 10.93 -1.37 16.53
N THR A 116 9.73 -1.95 16.60
CA THR A 116 9.31 -3.00 15.66
C THR A 116 8.85 -2.41 14.33
N ASN A 117 9.37 -2.95 13.22
CA ASN A 117 8.91 -2.56 11.89
C ASN A 117 7.44 -3.00 11.68
N PRO A 118 6.51 -2.09 11.38
CA PRO A 118 5.10 -2.43 11.23
C PRO A 118 4.85 -3.43 10.09
N LEU A 119 5.65 -3.42 9.02
CA LEU A 119 5.51 -4.38 7.92
C LEU A 119 5.95 -5.80 8.33
N GLU A 120 6.95 -5.92 9.19
CA GLU A 120 7.39 -7.21 9.74
C GLU A 120 6.36 -7.75 10.73
N TRP A 121 5.81 -6.89 11.57
CA TRP A 121 4.69 -7.24 12.45
C TRP A 121 3.52 -7.81 11.64
N TRP A 122 3.08 -7.09 10.60
CA TRP A 122 2.01 -7.56 9.74
C TRP A 122 2.33 -8.86 9.01
N LYS A 123 3.59 -9.13 8.69
CA LYS A 123 4.02 -10.42 8.09
C LYS A 123 3.83 -11.59 9.06
N CYS A 124 4.00 -11.38 10.36
CA CYS A 124 3.76 -12.38 11.39
C CYS A 124 2.26 -12.58 11.65
N TYR A 125 1.47 -11.49 11.69
CA TYR A 125 0.05 -11.52 12.05
C TYR A 125 -0.91 -11.66 10.86
N GLN A 126 -0.40 -11.74 9.62
CA GLN A 126 -1.23 -11.88 8.41
C GLN A 126 -2.15 -13.12 8.41
N ALA A 127 -1.76 -14.19 9.13
CA ALA A 127 -2.57 -15.40 9.22
C ALA A 127 -3.79 -15.18 10.14
N ASN A 128 -3.64 -14.33 11.16
CA ASN A 128 -4.69 -13.98 12.11
C ASN A 128 -5.66 -12.96 11.51
N PHE A 129 -5.13 -12.06 10.67
CA PHE A 129 -5.89 -10.97 10.06
C PHE A 129 -5.69 -10.94 8.52
N PRO A 130 -6.23 -11.91 7.78
CA PRO A 130 -6.00 -12.05 6.34
C PRO A 130 -6.65 -10.96 5.49
N CYS A 131 -7.76 -10.35 5.91
CA CYS A 131 -8.42 -9.29 5.15
C CYS A 131 -7.76 -7.94 5.42
N VAL A 132 -7.44 -7.64 6.69
CA VAL A 132 -6.77 -6.41 7.07
C VAL A 132 -5.34 -6.39 6.54
N ALA A 133 -4.61 -7.52 6.58
CA ALA A 133 -3.28 -7.61 6.02
C ALA A 133 -3.22 -7.29 4.51
N LYS A 134 -4.29 -7.59 3.75
CA LYS A 134 -4.38 -7.19 2.34
C LYS A 134 -4.47 -5.67 2.17
N LEU A 135 -5.21 -4.98 3.04
CA LEU A 135 -5.27 -3.51 3.03
C LEU A 135 -3.93 -2.90 3.40
N VAL A 136 -3.31 -3.41 4.47
CA VAL A 136 -2.03 -2.93 4.98
C VAL A 136 -0.99 -2.91 3.85
N ARG A 137 -0.91 -3.99 3.07
CA ARG A 137 0.02 -4.08 1.94
C ARG A 137 -0.23 -3.02 0.87
N ARG A 138 -1.44 -2.49 0.74
CA ARG A 138 -1.79 -1.44 -0.23
C ARG A 138 -1.54 -0.04 0.30
N TYR A 139 -1.80 0.19 1.58
CA TYR A 139 -1.72 1.53 2.18
C TYR A 139 -0.35 1.83 2.79
N LEU A 140 0.28 0.88 3.48
CA LEU A 140 1.60 1.10 4.08
C LEU A 140 2.77 1.01 3.09
N CYS A 141 2.54 0.51 1.87
CA CYS A 141 3.57 0.50 0.83
C CYS A 141 3.73 1.84 0.11
N ILE A 142 2.83 2.80 0.36
CA ILE A 142 2.86 4.10 -0.29
C ILE A 142 4.03 4.89 0.29
N PRO A 143 5.02 5.29 -0.51
CA PRO A 143 6.13 6.08 -0.01
C PRO A 143 5.62 7.46 0.41
N ALA A 144 6.08 7.95 1.56
CA ALA A 144 5.71 9.27 2.06
C ALA A 144 6.26 10.42 1.19
N THR A 145 7.26 10.13 0.35
CA THR A 145 7.95 11.13 -0.47
C THR A 145 8.10 10.66 -1.91
N ASN A 146 8.30 11.63 -2.81
CA ASN A 146 8.68 11.39 -4.20
C ASN A 146 10.17 11.00 -4.36
N ALA A 147 10.95 10.92 -3.28
CA ALA A 147 12.38 10.61 -3.34
C ALA A 147 12.72 9.30 -4.08
N PRO A 148 11.93 8.21 -4.01
CA PRO A 148 12.18 7.01 -4.81
C PRO A 148 12.06 7.27 -6.32
N SER A 149 11.05 8.03 -6.77
CA SER A 149 10.90 8.35 -8.19
C SER A 149 11.98 9.32 -8.66
N GLU A 150 12.35 10.32 -7.85
CA GLU A 150 13.47 11.21 -8.14
C GLU A 150 14.80 10.45 -8.29
N ARG A 151 15.07 9.46 -7.43
CA ARG A 151 16.25 8.58 -7.56
C ARG A 151 16.23 7.80 -8.87
N ALA A 152 15.07 7.26 -9.26
CA ALA A 152 14.92 6.58 -10.55
C ALA A 152 15.18 7.53 -11.72
N PHE A 153 14.66 8.75 -11.68
CA PHE A 153 14.90 9.78 -12.71
C PHE A 153 16.36 10.24 -12.75
N SER A 154 17.02 10.38 -11.60
CA SER A 154 18.45 10.70 -11.52
C SER A 154 19.29 9.61 -12.19
N THR A 155 18.94 8.34 -11.93
CA THR A 155 19.59 7.19 -12.56
C THR A 155 19.36 7.17 -14.07
N SER A 156 18.12 7.44 -14.50
CA SER A 156 17.77 7.57 -15.93
C SER A 156 18.58 8.66 -16.61
N ARG A 157 18.76 9.82 -15.95
CA ARG A 157 19.61 10.90 -16.45
C ARG A 157 21.06 10.47 -16.66
N ASN A 158 21.59 9.60 -15.81
CA ASN A 158 22.93 9.03 -15.99
C ASN A 158 23.01 8.04 -17.16
N ILE A 159 21.91 7.35 -17.50
CA ILE A 159 21.83 6.43 -18.64
C ILE A 159 21.74 7.22 -19.97
N VAL A 160 20.97 8.31 -19.96
CA VAL A 160 20.76 9.22 -21.10
C VAL A 160 21.78 10.37 -21.02
N THR A 161 23.02 10.08 -21.42
CA THR A 161 24.07 11.11 -21.54
C THR A 161 24.09 11.72 -22.94
N CYS A 162 24.73 12.88 -23.11
CA CYS A 162 24.87 13.55 -24.42
C CYS A 162 25.53 12.65 -25.47
N HIS A 163 26.44 11.75 -25.06
CA HIS A 163 27.09 10.77 -25.93
C HIS A 163 26.18 9.59 -26.33
N ARG A 164 25.05 9.41 -25.62
CA ARG A 164 24.07 8.34 -25.85
C ARG A 164 22.68 8.89 -26.26
N ALA A 165 22.65 10.09 -26.83
CA ALA A 165 21.40 10.80 -27.19
C ALA A 165 20.54 10.08 -28.26
N ALA A 166 21.07 9.05 -28.93
CA ALA A 166 20.35 8.27 -29.95
C ALA A 166 19.57 7.07 -29.38
N LEU A 167 19.47 6.92 -28.06
CA LEU A 167 18.67 5.86 -27.44
C LEU A 167 17.17 6.10 -27.65
N LYS A 168 16.44 5.07 -28.08
CA LYS A 168 14.97 5.10 -28.14
C LYS A 168 14.39 5.06 -26.72
N PRO A 169 13.24 5.70 -26.45
CA PRO A 169 12.60 5.73 -25.13
C PRO A 169 12.42 4.32 -24.52
N ASP A 170 11.94 3.37 -25.32
CA ASP A 170 11.75 1.97 -24.90
C ASP A 170 13.06 1.27 -24.47
N ALA A 171 14.20 1.65 -25.06
CA ALA A 171 15.51 1.13 -24.64
C ALA A 171 15.96 1.76 -23.31
N VAL A 172 15.66 3.03 -23.09
CA VAL A 172 15.94 3.72 -21.82
C VAL A 172 15.13 3.10 -20.70
N ASP A 173 13.84 2.84 -20.91
CA ASP A 173 12.96 2.23 -19.90
C ASP A 173 13.48 0.86 -19.43
N ARG A 174 13.89 0.01 -20.38
CA ARG A 174 14.50 -1.29 -20.07
C ARG A 174 15.80 -1.15 -19.29
N LEU A 175 16.64 -0.18 -19.64
CA LEU A 175 17.92 0.07 -18.96
C LEU A 175 17.71 0.60 -17.53
N VAL A 176 16.76 1.51 -17.33
CA VAL A 176 16.40 2.03 -16.01
C VAL A 176 15.81 0.91 -15.15
N PHE A 177 14.93 0.09 -15.72
CA PHE A 177 14.37 -1.07 -15.02
C PHE A 177 15.48 -2.02 -14.56
N LEU A 178 16.40 -2.39 -15.44
CA LEU A 178 17.53 -3.25 -15.07
C LEU A 178 18.41 -2.60 -14.00
N ALA A 179 18.72 -1.31 -14.12
CA ALA A 179 19.57 -0.59 -13.16
C ALA A 179 18.96 -0.47 -11.75
N GLN A 180 17.62 -0.49 -11.62
CA GLN A 180 16.94 -0.41 -10.31
C GLN A 180 16.65 -1.78 -9.68
N ASN A 181 16.81 -2.88 -10.43
CA ASN A 181 16.45 -4.23 -9.99
C ASN A 181 17.63 -5.22 -9.99
N LEU A 182 18.83 -4.77 -10.35
CA LEU A 182 20.10 -5.50 -10.21
C LEU A 182 20.78 -5.13 -8.90
#